data_AF-A0A375J2C0-F1
#
_entry.id   AF-A0A375J2C0-F1
#
_cell.length_a   1.000
_cell.length_b   1.000
_cell.length_c   1.000
_cell.angle_alpha   90.00
_cell.angle_beta   90.00
_cell.angle_gamma   90.00
#
_symmetry.space_group_name_H-M   'P 1'
#
loop_
_entity.id
_entity.type
_entity.pdbx_description
1 polymer ?
#
loop_
_entity_poly.entity_id
_entity_poly.type
_entity_poly.pdbx_seq_one_letter_code
_entity_poly.pdbx_strand_id
1 'polypeptide(L)'
;MIEWNRYDVGKHRVSCPACGRGERDKSLGLTIEADGKGVAHCFRCSLTESYRPESGARLSMPPAHRIKAETTQKHETLSDYGRDLWRDCRPLSGVAVDYLNARHCVIPPVDGDLRCHPALKHPTGHTGPALVGLITDAETRQPLSLHRTWVQADCRKAEVDPPRLLLGGHRKQGGVIRLWPDEAVTAGLGIAEGIETALSLAWAHAPVWACIDAGNLAAFPYLAGVECLVIGADNDPAGKAAADTCAQRWAAAGAEVYVTRQAENDLNDVLMEVAA
;
A
#
# COMPACT_ATOMS: atom_id res chain seq x y z
N MET A 1 26.57 -7.85 -30.47
CA MET A 1 26.79 -9.10 -29.70
C MET A 1 28.20 -9.03 -29.13
N ILE A 2 28.44 -9.62 -27.97
CA ILE A 2 29.75 -9.53 -27.31
C ILE A 2 30.70 -10.54 -27.93
N GLU A 3 31.94 -10.13 -28.18
CA GLU A 3 33.00 -11.02 -28.65
C GLU A 3 33.70 -11.66 -27.45
N TRP A 4 33.08 -12.70 -26.87
CA TRP A 4 33.53 -13.37 -25.64
C TRP A 4 34.98 -13.88 -25.67
N ASN A 5 35.47 -14.27 -26.85
CA ASN A 5 36.83 -14.81 -27.05
C ASN A 5 37.95 -13.76 -26.91
N ARG A 6 37.62 -12.47 -26.70
CA ARG A 6 38.59 -11.38 -26.51
C ARG A 6 38.94 -11.09 -25.06
N TYR A 7 38.39 -11.85 -24.12
CA TYR A 7 38.51 -11.57 -22.69
C TYR A 7 38.97 -12.80 -21.93
N ASP A 8 39.94 -12.61 -21.05
CA ASP A 8 40.42 -13.65 -20.15
C ASP A 8 39.42 -13.95 -19.02
N VAL A 9 39.61 -15.07 -18.33
CA VAL A 9 38.85 -15.42 -17.11
C VAL A 9 38.95 -14.28 -16.10
N GLY A 10 37.81 -13.84 -15.56
CA GLY A 10 37.74 -12.74 -14.60
C GLY A 10 36.63 -11.74 -14.89
N LYS A 11 36.72 -10.57 -14.25
CA LYS A 11 35.73 -9.49 -14.34
C LYS A 11 36.27 -8.33 -15.17
N HIS A 12 35.53 -7.93 -16.19
CA HIS A 12 35.87 -6.86 -17.12
C HIS A 12 34.80 -5.78 -17.16
N ARG A 13 35.20 -4.58 -17.58
CA ARG A 13 34.32 -3.42 -17.77
C ARG A 13 34.53 -2.84 -19.16
N VAL A 14 33.48 -2.89 -19.98
CA VAL A 14 33.56 -2.60 -21.42
C VAL A 14 32.39 -1.73 -21.88
N SER A 15 32.49 -1.22 -23.11
CA SER A 15 31.43 -0.45 -23.73
C SER A 15 30.29 -1.36 -24.17
N CYS A 16 29.06 -0.98 -23.85
CA CYS A 16 27.90 -1.77 -24.25
C CYS A 16 27.71 -1.72 -25.78
N PRO A 17 27.61 -2.86 -26.48
CA PRO A 17 27.42 -2.85 -27.93
C PRO A 17 26.05 -2.29 -28.36
N ALA A 18 25.08 -2.21 -27.44
CA ALA A 18 23.74 -1.69 -27.73
C ALA A 18 23.57 -0.19 -27.40
N CYS A 19 24.26 0.34 -26.38
CA CYS A 19 24.05 1.72 -25.91
C CYS A 19 25.34 2.47 -25.53
N GLY A 20 26.49 1.94 -25.90
CA GLY A 20 27.81 2.51 -25.59
C GLY A 20 28.04 3.80 -26.35
N ARG A 21 28.69 4.78 -25.69
CA ARG A 21 29.00 6.10 -26.24
C ARG A 21 30.51 6.29 -26.44
N GLY A 22 31.17 5.30 -27.06
CA GLY A 22 32.60 5.31 -27.33
C GLY A 22 33.43 4.39 -26.42
N GLU A 23 34.75 4.37 -26.62
CA GLU A 23 35.69 3.40 -26.04
C GLU A 23 35.91 3.56 -24.52
N ARG A 24 35.69 4.76 -23.98
CA ARG A 24 35.82 5.02 -22.53
C ARG A 24 34.57 4.63 -21.73
N ASP A 25 33.47 4.28 -22.40
CA ASP A 25 32.22 3.90 -21.76
C ASP A 25 32.36 2.50 -21.14
N LYS A 26 32.14 2.40 -19.82
CA LYS A 26 32.26 1.15 -19.03
C LYS A 26 30.90 0.63 -18.53
N SER A 27 29.85 0.92 -19.30
CA SER A 27 28.46 0.59 -18.96
C SER A 27 28.12 -0.90 -18.93
N LEU A 28 28.95 -1.78 -19.50
CA LEU A 28 28.77 -3.23 -19.50
C LEU A 28 29.75 -3.91 -18.56
N GLY A 29 29.24 -4.69 -17.61
CA GLY A 29 30.06 -5.63 -16.82
C GLY A 29 30.06 -6.98 -17.50
N LEU A 30 31.23 -7.60 -17.61
CA LEU A 30 31.44 -8.91 -18.21
C LEU A 30 32.16 -9.78 -17.20
N THR A 31 31.63 -10.96 -16.88
CA THR A 31 32.29 -11.96 -16.03
C THR A 31 32.48 -13.23 -16.82
N ILE A 32 33.70 -13.75 -16.81
CA ILE A 32 34.07 -15.04 -17.42
C ILE A 32 34.59 -15.95 -16.32
N GLU A 33 33.98 -17.12 -16.18
CA GLU A 33 34.34 -18.16 -15.23
C GLU A 33 35.45 -19.05 -15.79
N ALA A 34 36.13 -19.80 -14.92
CA ALA A 34 37.26 -20.65 -15.29
C ALA A 34 36.88 -21.79 -16.26
N ASP A 35 35.60 -22.16 -16.29
CA ASP A 35 35.05 -23.16 -17.22
C ASP A 35 34.63 -22.55 -18.58
N GLY A 36 34.92 -21.27 -18.81
CA GLY A 36 34.62 -20.54 -20.05
C GLY A 36 33.18 -20.06 -20.15
N LYS A 37 32.32 -20.28 -19.15
CA LYS A 37 30.99 -19.66 -19.10
C LYS A 37 31.12 -18.18 -18.81
N GLY A 38 30.20 -17.40 -19.36
CA GLY A 38 30.23 -15.96 -19.21
C GLY A 38 28.87 -15.32 -19.09
N VAL A 39 28.79 -14.24 -18.33
CA VAL A 39 27.60 -13.39 -18.21
C VAL A 39 28.00 -11.93 -18.37
N ALA A 40 27.25 -11.23 -19.22
CA ALA A 40 27.39 -9.82 -19.45
C ALA A 40 26.10 -9.11 -19.09
N HIS A 41 26.23 -7.97 -18.40
CA HIS A 41 25.10 -7.16 -17.98
C HIS A 41 25.40 -5.67 -18.17
N CYS A 42 24.53 -4.97 -18.91
CA CYS A 42 24.64 -3.52 -19.08
C CYS A 42 23.88 -2.82 -17.98
N PHE A 43 24.59 -2.01 -17.19
CA PHE A 43 24.00 -1.22 -16.12
C PHE A 43 23.17 -0.04 -16.63
N ARG A 44 23.24 0.28 -17.93
CA ARG A 44 22.49 1.36 -18.58
C ARG A 44 21.22 0.86 -19.27
N CYS A 45 21.34 -0.03 -20.26
CA CYS A 45 20.21 -0.49 -21.06
C CYS A 45 19.69 -1.88 -20.66
N SER A 46 20.24 -2.49 -19.61
CA SER A 46 19.85 -3.82 -19.12
C SER A 46 20.05 -4.97 -20.13
N LEU A 47 20.81 -4.75 -21.20
CA LEU A 47 21.27 -5.83 -22.08
C LEU A 47 21.93 -6.93 -21.23
N THR A 48 21.42 -8.15 -21.35
CA THR A 48 22.01 -9.34 -20.74
C THR A 48 22.32 -10.35 -21.81
N GLU A 49 23.57 -10.80 -21.86
CA GLU A 49 24.03 -11.84 -22.77
C GLU A 49 24.75 -12.90 -21.94
N SER A 50 24.39 -14.17 -22.13
CA SER A 50 25.08 -15.30 -21.50
C SER A 50 25.78 -16.13 -22.56
N TYR A 51 26.95 -16.65 -22.21
CA TYR A 51 27.77 -17.47 -23.08
C TYR A 51 28.09 -18.80 -22.41
N ARG A 52 27.97 -19.87 -23.19
CA ARG A 52 28.42 -21.21 -22.80
C ARG A 52 29.23 -21.82 -23.95
N PRO A 53 30.40 -22.42 -23.70
CA PRO A 53 31.24 -23.02 -24.74
C PRO A 53 30.48 -24.02 -25.63
N GLU A 54 29.59 -24.83 -25.03
CA GLU A 54 28.84 -25.87 -25.72
C GLU A 54 27.66 -25.37 -26.58
N SER A 55 27.21 -24.13 -26.37
CA SER A 55 25.96 -23.63 -26.99
C SER A 55 26.03 -22.19 -27.52
N GLY A 56 27.19 -21.56 -27.47
CA GLY A 56 27.44 -20.21 -27.97
C GLY A 56 26.78 -19.11 -27.13
N ALA A 57 26.74 -17.91 -27.69
CA ALA A 57 26.11 -16.76 -27.05
C ALA A 57 24.58 -16.82 -27.19
N ARG A 58 23.87 -16.64 -26.08
CA ARG A 58 22.41 -16.47 -26.03
C ARG A 58 22.07 -15.09 -25.52
N LEU A 59 21.39 -14.32 -26.37
CA LEU A 59 20.76 -13.06 -25.99
C LEU A 59 19.47 -13.36 -25.25
N SER A 60 19.38 -12.94 -23.99
CA SER A 60 18.12 -12.93 -23.26
C SER A 60 17.63 -11.48 -23.23
N MET A 61 16.56 -11.19 -23.96
CA MET A 61 15.87 -9.92 -23.77
C MET A 61 15.18 -9.95 -22.40
N PRO A 62 15.33 -8.91 -21.57
CA PRO A 62 14.61 -8.87 -20.31
C PRO A 62 13.10 -8.88 -20.59
N PRO A 63 12.28 -9.45 -19.69
CA PRO A 63 10.86 -9.14 -19.68
C PRO A 63 10.68 -7.62 -19.71
N ALA A 64 9.66 -7.16 -20.44
CA ALA A 64 9.37 -5.74 -20.67
C ALA A 64 9.65 -4.91 -19.41
N HIS A 65 10.47 -3.86 -19.57
CA HIS A 65 10.87 -2.88 -18.57
C HIS A 65 10.03 -2.90 -17.28
N ARG A 66 10.59 -3.45 -16.18
CA ARG A 66 10.38 -2.77 -14.90
C ARG A 66 11.08 -1.42 -15.05
N ILE A 67 10.29 -0.39 -15.34
CA ILE A 67 10.71 1.00 -15.19
C ILE A 67 11.34 1.08 -13.79
N LYS A 68 12.66 1.27 -13.72
CA LYS A 68 13.30 1.67 -12.46
C LYS A 68 12.61 2.97 -12.09
N ALA A 69 11.90 2.97 -10.97
CA ALA A 69 11.29 4.17 -10.44
C ALA A 69 12.33 5.28 -10.48
N GLU A 70 12.10 6.29 -11.32
CA GLU A 70 12.70 7.60 -11.12
C GLU A 70 12.47 7.94 -9.64
N THR A 71 13.53 8.40 -8.97
CA THR A 71 13.57 8.81 -7.57
C THR A 71 12.20 9.31 -7.15
N THR A 72 11.42 8.47 -6.44
CA THR A 72 10.00 8.77 -6.20
C THR A 72 9.97 10.10 -5.50
N GLN A 73 9.47 11.14 -6.18
CA GLN A 73 9.35 12.46 -5.60
C GLN A 73 8.58 12.27 -4.30
N LYS A 74 9.21 12.63 -3.18
CA LYS A 74 8.55 12.54 -1.88
C LYS A 74 7.57 13.71 -1.80
N HIS A 75 6.30 13.38 -1.65
CA HIS A 75 5.22 14.33 -1.48
C HIS A 75 4.80 14.37 0.00
N GLU A 76 4.92 15.53 0.63
CA GLU A 76 4.42 15.75 2.00
C GLU A 76 2.88 15.80 2.05
N THR A 77 2.24 16.11 0.92
CA THR A 77 0.79 16.18 0.76
C THR A 77 0.37 15.43 -0.51
N LEU A 78 -0.94 15.26 -0.72
CA LEU A 78 -1.46 14.60 -1.91
C LEU A 78 -1.00 15.34 -3.18
N SER A 79 -0.40 14.64 -4.14
CA SER A 79 -0.02 15.19 -5.45
C SER A 79 -1.24 15.54 -6.31
N ASP A 80 -1.02 16.28 -7.41
CA ASP A 80 -2.08 16.57 -8.39
C ASP A 80 -2.65 15.29 -9.01
N TYR A 81 -1.78 14.32 -9.34
CA TYR A 81 -2.21 12.99 -9.77
C TYR A 81 -3.12 12.32 -8.74
N GLY A 82 -2.77 12.41 -7.45
CA GLY A 82 -3.59 11.86 -6.37
C GLY A 82 -4.94 12.57 -6.25
N ARG A 83 -4.98 13.90 -6.40
CA ARG A 83 -6.22 14.69 -6.42
C ARG A 83 -7.11 14.32 -7.60
N ASP A 84 -6.53 14.17 -8.79
CA ASP A 84 -7.25 13.77 -9.99
C ASP A 84 -7.84 12.36 -9.83
N LEU A 85 -7.04 11.41 -9.34
CA LEU A 85 -7.53 10.06 -9.05
C LEU A 85 -8.66 10.05 -8.02
N TRP A 86 -8.58 10.86 -6.96
CA TRP A 86 -9.64 10.99 -5.96
C TRP A 86 -10.94 11.57 -6.54
N ARG A 87 -10.82 12.56 -7.43
CA ARG A 87 -11.96 13.16 -8.15
C ARG A 87 -12.65 12.16 -9.06
N ASP A 88 -11.88 11.26 -9.67
CA ASP A 88 -12.41 10.21 -10.56
C ASP A 88 -13.06 9.04 -9.79
N CYS A 89 -12.88 8.98 -8.45
CA CYS A 89 -13.56 8.02 -7.59
C CYS A 89 -15.03 8.40 -7.37
N ARG A 90 -15.87 7.37 -7.26
CA ARG A 90 -17.33 7.46 -7.11
C ARG A 90 -17.75 7.10 -5.68
N PRO A 91 -18.95 7.52 -5.24
CA PRO A 91 -19.56 6.96 -4.04
C PRO A 91 -19.54 5.43 -4.04
N LEU A 92 -19.49 4.83 -2.85
CA LEU A 92 -19.52 3.36 -2.69
C LEU A 92 -20.75 2.78 -3.41
N SER A 93 -20.52 1.83 -4.31
CA SER A 93 -21.57 1.17 -5.09
C SER A 93 -21.08 -0.16 -5.69
N GLY A 94 -22.02 -1.01 -6.10
CA GLY A 94 -21.75 -2.29 -6.76
C GLY A 94 -20.75 -3.16 -5.98
N VAL A 95 -19.74 -3.67 -6.70
CA VAL A 95 -18.71 -4.59 -6.16
C VAL A 95 -18.06 -4.10 -4.86
N ALA A 96 -17.90 -2.78 -4.68
CA ALA A 96 -17.33 -2.23 -3.45
C ALA A 96 -18.26 -2.42 -2.24
N VAL A 97 -19.56 -2.18 -2.43
CA VAL A 97 -20.59 -2.38 -1.38
C VAL A 97 -20.81 -3.87 -1.14
N ASP A 98 -20.84 -4.68 -2.20
CA ASP A 98 -20.98 -6.14 -2.09
C ASP A 98 -19.83 -6.75 -1.28
N TYR A 99 -18.59 -6.31 -1.53
CA TYR A 99 -17.41 -6.68 -0.75
C TYR A 99 -17.56 -6.29 0.73
N LEU A 100 -17.96 -5.05 1.04
CA LEU A 100 -18.12 -4.59 2.43
C LEU A 100 -19.26 -5.34 3.15
N ASN A 101 -20.37 -5.59 2.47
CA ASN A 101 -21.52 -6.34 3.03
C ASN A 101 -21.16 -7.79 3.31
N ALA A 102 -20.45 -8.45 2.39
CA ALA A 102 -19.94 -9.81 2.58
C ALA A 102 -18.85 -9.91 3.66
N ARG A 103 -18.43 -8.77 4.19
CA ARG A 103 -17.51 -8.60 5.31
C ARG A 103 -18.22 -8.02 6.55
N HIS A 104 -19.56 -8.04 6.56
CA HIS A 104 -20.38 -7.48 7.62
C HIS A 104 -19.95 -6.08 8.08
N CYS A 105 -19.37 -5.27 7.19
CA CYS A 105 -18.97 -3.90 7.51
C CYS A 105 -20.19 -2.98 7.44
N VAL A 106 -20.29 -2.02 8.35
CA VAL A 106 -21.22 -0.89 8.17
C VAL A 106 -20.80 -0.10 6.93
N ILE A 107 -21.75 0.29 6.08
CA ILE A 107 -21.46 1.19 4.97
C ILE A 107 -21.40 2.63 5.52
N PRO A 108 -20.24 3.33 5.42
CA PRO A 108 -20.10 4.68 5.95
C PRO A 108 -20.96 5.69 5.17
N PRO A 109 -21.21 6.89 5.74
CA PRO A 109 -21.93 7.94 5.03
C PRO A 109 -21.17 8.41 3.78
N VAL A 110 -21.91 8.95 2.82
CA VAL A 110 -21.38 9.31 1.48
C VAL A 110 -20.35 10.44 1.48
N ASP A 111 -20.36 11.26 2.53
CA ASP A 111 -19.43 12.37 2.75
C ASP A 111 -18.16 11.96 3.51
N GLY A 112 -18.01 10.67 3.86
CA GLY A 112 -16.76 10.12 4.36
C GLY A 112 -15.66 10.00 3.29
N ASP A 113 -14.43 9.78 3.76
CA ASP A 113 -13.22 9.65 2.95
C ASP A 113 -13.04 8.26 2.32
N LEU A 114 -14.13 7.48 2.15
CA LEU A 114 -14.11 6.18 1.47
C LEU A 114 -14.98 6.17 0.23
N ARG A 115 -14.37 5.87 -0.92
CA ARG A 115 -15.00 5.83 -2.25
C ARG A 115 -14.64 4.54 -2.98
N CYS A 116 -15.19 4.35 -4.18
CA CYS A 116 -14.78 3.28 -5.07
C CYS A 116 -14.36 3.78 -6.45
N HIS A 117 -13.50 3.01 -7.11
CA HIS A 117 -13.13 3.22 -8.50
C HIS A 117 -13.41 1.93 -9.29
N PRO A 118 -14.18 1.96 -10.40
CA PRO A 118 -14.65 0.74 -11.06
C PRO A 118 -13.56 -0.02 -11.83
N ALA A 119 -12.50 0.67 -12.26
CA ALA A 119 -11.44 0.10 -13.10
C ALA A 119 -10.06 0.70 -12.77
N LEU A 120 -9.60 0.54 -11.53
CA LEU A 120 -8.34 1.10 -11.06
C LEU A 120 -7.15 0.24 -11.50
N LYS A 121 -6.13 0.87 -12.08
CA LYS A 121 -4.91 0.18 -12.52
C LYS A 121 -3.97 -0.13 -11.34
N HIS A 122 -3.63 -1.40 -11.18
CA HIS A 122 -2.61 -1.91 -10.27
C HIS A 122 -1.22 -1.89 -10.93
N PRO A 123 -0.11 -1.70 -10.19
CA PRO A 123 1.25 -1.74 -10.75
C PRO A 123 1.64 -3.06 -11.44
N THR A 124 0.96 -4.17 -11.13
CA THR A 124 1.18 -5.47 -11.82
C THR A 124 0.58 -5.53 -13.21
N GLY A 125 -0.20 -4.51 -13.62
CA GLY A 125 -0.94 -4.48 -14.88
C GLY A 125 -2.42 -4.88 -14.75
N HIS A 126 -2.82 -5.45 -13.61
CA HIS A 126 -4.24 -5.71 -13.32
C HIS A 126 -5.04 -4.40 -13.31
N THR A 127 -6.28 -4.44 -13.80
CA THR A 127 -7.22 -3.33 -13.73
C THR A 127 -8.56 -3.87 -13.28
N GLY A 128 -9.13 -3.31 -12.22
CA GLY A 128 -10.36 -3.83 -11.62
C GLY A 128 -10.96 -2.88 -10.59
N PRO A 129 -12.12 -3.23 -10.01
CA PRO A 129 -12.77 -2.40 -9.01
C PRO A 129 -11.90 -2.31 -7.75
N ALA A 130 -11.92 -1.15 -7.10
CA ALA A 130 -11.15 -0.91 -5.89
C ALA A 130 -11.89 0.01 -4.92
N LEU A 131 -11.75 -0.27 -3.62
CA LEU A 131 -11.97 0.70 -2.56
C LEU A 131 -10.80 1.70 -2.57
N VAL A 132 -11.12 2.98 -2.48
CA VAL A 132 -10.15 4.07 -2.40
C VAL A 132 -10.48 4.93 -1.18
N GLY A 133 -9.58 4.95 -0.21
CA GLY A 133 -9.66 5.79 0.98
C GLY A 133 -8.75 7.00 0.84
N LEU A 134 -9.26 8.20 1.07
CA LEU A 134 -8.44 9.41 1.17
C LEU A 134 -7.76 9.43 2.55
N ILE A 135 -6.43 9.51 2.55
CA ILE A 135 -5.66 9.65 3.79
C ILE A 135 -5.47 11.14 4.04
N THR A 136 -6.04 11.63 5.13
CA THR A 136 -5.90 13.01 5.61
C THR A 136 -5.12 13.02 6.92
N ASP A 137 -4.33 14.07 7.15
CA ASP A 137 -3.65 14.27 8.43
C ASP A 137 -4.70 14.40 9.55
N ALA A 138 -4.48 13.70 10.67
CA ALA A 138 -5.47 13.60 11.74
C ALA A 138 -5.82 14.96 12.36
N GLU A 139 -4.85 15.87 12.49
CA GLU A 139 -5.03 17.18 13.12
C GLU A 139 -5.34 18.27 12.11
N THR A 140 -4.55 18.34 11.03
CA THR A 140 -4.63 19.45 10.07
C THR A 140 -5.64 19.23 8.95
N ARG A 141 -6.15 17.99 8.80
CA ARG A 141 -7.03 17.55 7.70
C ARG A 141 -6.43 17.64 6.31
N GLN A 142 -5.13 17.95 6.21
CA GLN A 142 -4.43 18.05 4.93
C GLN A 142 -4.44 16.69 4.21
N PRO A 143 -4.91 16.59 2.96
CA PRO A 143 -4.76 15.37 2.16
C PRO A 143 -3.29 14.97 2.01
N LEU A 144 -2.97 13.72 2.36
CA LEU A 144 -1.61 13.16 2.37
C LEU A 144 -1.41 12.12 1.26
N SER A 145 -2.30 11.13 1.17
CA SER A 145 -2.13 9.98 0.27
C SER A 145 -3.47 9.31 -0.04
N LEU A 146 -3.45 8.23 -0.82
CA LEU A 146 -4.61 7.37 -1.08
C LEU A 146 -4.30 5.94 -0.67
N HIS A 147 -5.23 5.32 0.04
CA HIS A 147 -5.24 3.90 0.33
C HIS A 147 -6.10 3.18 -0.70
N ARG A 148 -5.56 2.20 -1.43
CA ARG A 148 -6.26 1.51 -2.52
C ARG A 148 -6.30 0.02 -2.23
N THR A 149 -7.49 -0.58 -2.20
CA THR A 149 -7.69 -2.02 -2.04
C THR A 149 -8.48 -2.54 -3.23
N TRP A 150 -7.87 -3.40 -4.04
CA TRP A 150 -8.54 -4.01 -5.18
C TRP A 150 -9.44 -5.15 -4.70
N VAL A 151 -10.66 -5.17 -5.22
CA VAL A 151 -11.71 -6.14 -4.85
C VAL A 151 -12.27 -6.80 -6.10
N GLN A 152 -13.02 -7.87 -5.95
CA GLN A 152 -13.62 -8.64 -7.04
C GLN A 152 -15.10 -8.92 -6.77
N ALA A 153 -15.83 -9.27 -7.83
CA ALA A 153 -17.28 -9.48 -7.80
C ALA A 153 -17.73 -10.68 -6.94
N ASP A 154 -16.80 -11.56 -6.58
CA ASP A 154 -17.02 -12.66 -5.64
C ASP A 154 -16.79 -12.26 -4.18
N CYS A 155 -16.82 -10.95 -3.91
CA CYS A 155 -16.68 -10.35 -2.59
C CYS A 155 -15.33 -10.64 -1.90
N ARG A 156 -14.29 -10.96 -2.67
CA ARG A 156 -12.93 -11.11 -2.15
C ARG A 156 -12.04 -9.93 -2.57
N LYS A 157 -10.90 -9.81 -1.89
CA LYS A 157 -9.79 -8.99 -2.40
C LYS A 157 -9.31 -9.58 -3.71
N ALA A 158 -8.91 -8.73 -4.65
CA ALA A 158 -8.40 -9.17 -5.93
C ALA A 158 -7.14 -10.02 -5.76
N GLU A 159 -6.97 -11.02 -6.63
CA GLU A 159 -5.80 -11.91 -6.66
C GLU A 159 -4.57 -11.22 -7.27
N VAL A 160 -4.16 -10.12 -6.64
CA VAL A 160 -2.95 -9.34 -6.95
C VAL A 160 -2.13 -9.18 -5.68
N ASP A 161 -0.80 -9.17 -5.80
CA ASP A 161 0.11 -9.08 -4.66
C ASP A 161 0.91 -7.76 -4.66
N PRO A 162 0.78 -6.92 -3.62
CA PRO A 162 -0.22 -6.99 -2.56
C PRO A 162 -1.60 -6.50 -3.05
N PRO A 163 -2.73 -6.98 -2.48
CA PRO A 163 -4.08 -6.56 -2.89
C PRO A 163 -4.44 -5.14 -2.43
N ARG A 164 -3.57 -4.54 -1.62
CA ARG A 164 -3.72 -3.22 -1.01
C ARG A 164 -2.42 -2.44 -1.17
N LEU A 165 -2.52 -1.21 -1.67
CA LEU A 165 -1.38 -0.32 -1.84
C LEU A 165 -1.75 1.12 -1.50
N LEU A 166 -0.81 1.79 -0.82
CA LEU A 166 -0.80 3.24 -0.74
C LEU A 166 -0.37 3.86 -2.07
N LEU A 167 -0.77 5.09 -2.33
CA LEU A 167 -0.24 5.87 -3.44
C LEU A 167 1.26 6.14 -3.21
N GLY A 168 2.09 5.70 -4.15
CA GLY A 168 3.54 5.71 -3.98
C GLY A 168 4.11 7.13 -3.87
N GLY A 169 5.18 7.30 -3.09
CA GLY A 169 5.89 8.57 -2.93
C GLY A 169 5.24 9.57 -1.99
N HIS A 170 4.15 9.23 -1.31
CA HIS A 170 3.42 10.16 -0.43
C HIS A 170 3.66 9.86 1.05
N ARG A 171 3.68 10.91 1.88
CA ARG A 171 3.64 10.79 3.34
C ARG A 171 2.38 10.05 3.78
N LYS A 172 2.51 9.21 4.81
CA LYS A 172 1.38 8.55 5.50
C LYS A 172 1.34 8.84 7.01
N GLN A 173 2.46 9.27 7.58
CA GLN A 173 2.63 9.46 9.01
C GLN A 173 1.64 10.49 9.55
N GLY A 174 0.89 10.13 10.60
CA GLY A 174 -0.18 10.95 11.18
C GLY A 174 -1.48 10.93 10.37
N GLY A 175 -1.58 10.06 9.37
CA GLY A 175 -2.73 9.97 8.49
C GLY A 175 -3.83 9.06 9.02
N VAL A 176 -5.08 9.42 8.71
CA VAL A 176 -6.29 8.62 8.91
C VAL A 176 -7.17 8.66 7.66
N ILE A 177 -8.03 7.66 7.50
CA ILE A 177 -9.19 7.73 6.60
C ILE A 177 -10.40 8.04 7.47
N ARG A 178 -11.00 9.21 7.26
CA ARG A 178 -12.22 9.65 7.96
C ARG A 178 -13.44 8.94 7.39
N LEU A 179 -13.72 7.72 7.87
CA LEU A 179 -14.86 6.95 7.38
C LEU A 179 -16.19 7.66 7.69
N TRP A 180 -16.24 8.41 8.79
CA TRP A 180 -17.24 9.46 9.05
C TRP A 180 -16.57 10.83 9.01
N PRO A 181 -17.24 11.89 8.54
CA PRO A 181 -16.69 13.24 8.50
C PRO A 181 -16.42 13.80 9.91
N ASP A 182 -15.55 14.80 10.04
CA ASP A 182 -15.23 15.42 11.33
C ASP A 182 -16.49 15.97 12.02
N GLU A 183 -17.47 16.46 11.25
CA GLU A 183 -18.74 17.00 11.76
C GLU A 183 -19.62 15.96 12.45
N ALA A 184 -19.40 14.66 12.18
CA ALA A 184 -20.07 13.58 12.89
C ALA A 184 -19.40 13.25 14.23
N VAL A 185 -18.15 13.67 14.42
CA VAL A 185 -17.39 13.45 15.66
C VAL A 185 -17.80 14.49 16.70
N THR A 186 -18.39 14.01 17.79
CA THR A 186 -18.77 14.83 18.94
C THR A 186 -17.87 14.48 20.12
N ALA A 187 -18.40 13.94 21.21
CA ALA A 187 -17.61 13.52 22.37
C ALA A 187 -16.96 12.14 22.21
N GLY A 188 -17.39 11.35 21.22
CA GLY A 188 -16.92 9.96 21.01
C GLY A 188 -16.36 9.72 19.62
N LEU A 189 -15.29 8.94 19.54
CA LEU A 189 -14.70 8.47 18.29
C LEU A 189 -14.22 7.01 18.43
N GLY A 190 -14.53 6.18 17.44
CA GLY A 190 -13.90 4.88 17.26
C GLY A 190 -12.72 4.95 16.29
N ILE A 191 -11.67 4.16 16.52
CA ILE A 191 -10.56 4.00 15.58
C ILE A 191 -10.16 2.53 15.47
N ALA A 192 -9.64 2.14 14.31
CA ALA A 192 -8.97 0.85 14.13
C ALA A 192 -7.81 0.97 13.14
N GLU A 193 -6.96 -0.05 13.04
CA GLU A 193 -5.86 -0.07 12.06
C GLU A 193 -6.40 -0.07 10.62
N GLY A 194 -7.27 -1.01 10.28
CA GLY A 194 -7.82 -1.19 8.94
C GLY A 194 -9.18 -0.54 8.70
N ILE A 195 -9.53 -0.35 7.42
CA ILE A 195 -10.86 0.09 6.99
C ILE A 195 -11.92 -0.92 7.44
N GLU A 196 -11.71 -2.20 7.15
CA GLU A 196 -12.67 -3.26 7.46
C GLU A 196 -12.91 -3.36 8.98
N THR A 197 -11.85 -3.43 9.79
CA THR A 197 -11.94 -3.45 11.26
C THR A 197 -12.70 -2.24 11.80
N ALA A 198 -12.40 -1.04 11.31
CA ALA A 198 -13.09 0.18 11.74
C ALA A 198 -14.58 0.13 11.38
N LEU A 199 -14.92 -0.24 10.14
CA LEU A 199 -16.31 -0.35 9.71
C LEU A 199 -17.09 -1.46 10.42
N SER A 200 -16.42 -2.52 10.88
CA SER A 200 -17.05 -3.54 11.70
C SER A 200 -17.25 -3.03 13.14
N LEU A 201 -16.33 -2.22 13.69
CA LEU A 201 -16.49 -1.55 14.98
C LEU A 201 -17.69 -0.59 14.99
N ALA A 202 -18.01 0.00 13.83
CA ALA A 202 -19.14 0.92 13.67
C ALA A 202 -20.51 0.31 14.03
N TRP A 203 -20.65 -1.02 14.10
CA TRP A 203 -21.86 -1.66 14.64
C TRP A 203 -22.07 -1.39 16.13
N ALA A 204 -20.98 -1.27 16.90
CA ALA A 204 -21.02 -1.02 18.34
C ALA A 204 -20.80 0.45 18.69
N HIS A 205 -19.99 1.16 17.90
CA HIS A 205 -19.65 2.55 18.16
C HIS A 205 -19.34 3.29 16.86
N ALA A 206 -20.08 4.36 16.58
CA ALA A 206 -19.82 5.29 15.48
C ALA A 206 -19.89 6.73 16.02
N PRO A 207 -19.15 7.70 15.43
CA PRO A 207 -18.35 7.60 14.21
C PRO A 207 -17.04 6.81 14.38
N VAL A 208 -16.47 6.32 13.28
CA VAL A 208 -15.16 5.64 13.28
C VAL A 208 -14.22 6.15 12.21
N TRP A 209 -12.91 6.11 12.45
CA TRP A 209 -11.85 6.36 11.46
C TRP A 209 -10.88 5.17 11.36
N ALA A 210 -10.20 5.03 10.22
CA ALA A 210 -9.16 4.01 10.04
C ALA A 210 -7.75 4.65 10.04
N CYS A 211 -6.83 4.06 10.81
CA CYS A 211 -5.47 4.57 11.01
C CYS A 211 -4.45 4.05 10.00
N ILE A 212 -4.86 3.29 8.97
CA ILE A 212 -4.01 2.78 7.87
C ILE A 212 -3.08 1.62 8.25
N ASP A 213 -2.37 1.76 9.38
CA ASP A 213 -1.41 0.78 9.90
C ASP A 213 -1.20 0.93 11.42
N ALA A 214 -0.58 -0.09 12.03
CA ALA A 214 -0.23 -0.09 13.45
C ALA A 214 0.61 1.13 13.89
N GLY A 215 1.48 1.66 13.02
CA GLY A 215 2.34 2.80 13.35
C GLY A 215 1.54 4.10 13.54
N ASN A 216 0.61 4.37 12.63
CA ASN A 216 -0.29 5.52 12.72
C ASN A 216 -1.34 5.32 13.82
N LEU A 217 -1.82 4.10 14.05
CA LEU A 217 -2.68 3.79 15.20
C LEU A 217 -1.95 4.13 16.51
N ALA A 218 -0.74 3.63 16.68
CA ALA A 218 0.08 3.90 17.85
C ALA A 218 0.38 5.38 18.03
N ALA A 219 0.49 6.14 16.93
CA ALA A 219 0.80 7.57 16.91
C ALA A 219 -0.43 8.48 16.86
N PHE A 220 -1.65 7.94 16.89
CA PHE A 220 -2.86 8.73 16.76
C PHE A 220 -2.93 9.80 17.86
N PRO A 221 -3.05 11.10 17.48
CA PRO A 221 -2.99 12.20 18.44
C PRO A 221 -4.27 12.28 19.25
N TYR A 222 -4.19 12.89 20.43
CA TYR A 222 -5.38 13.30 21.17
C TYR A 222 -6.07 14.45 20.43
N LEU A 223 -7.39 14.35 20.24
CA LEU A 223 -8.18 15.37 19.55
C LEU A 223 -9.02 16.13 20.57
N ALA A 224 -8.74 17.43 20.71
CA ALA A 224 -9.45 18.28 21.66
C ALA A 224 -10.96 18.26 21.40
N GLY A 225 -11.75 18.03 22.45
CA GLY A 225 -13.21 17.91 22.38
C GLY A 225 -13.73 16.48 22.22
N VAL A 226 -12.86 15.52 21.90
CA VAL A 226 -13.20 14.09 21.99
C VAL A 226 -12.88 13.60 23.39
N GLU A 227 -13.90 13.14 24.11
CA GLU A 227 -13.85 12.74 25.51
C GLU A 227 -13.73 11.22 25.66
N CYS A 228 -14.18 10.45 24.66
CA CYS A 228 -14.17 9.00 24.66
C CYS A 228 -13.57 8.44 23.36
N LEU A 229 -12.59 7.54 23.47
CA LEU A 229 -11.99 6.82 22.35
C LEU A 229 -12.25 5.31 22.46
N VAL A 230 -12.81 4.72 21.40
CA VAL A 230 -12.95 3.26 21.28
C VAL A 230 -11.95 2.73 20.26
N ILE A 231 -11.05 1.83 20.66
CA ILE A 231 -10.00 1.28 19.80
C ILE A 231 -10.33 -0.16 19.44
N GLY A 232 -10.57 -0.41 18.15
CA GLY A 232 -10.63 -1.74 17.55
C GLY A 232 -9.22 -2.26 17.28
N ALA A 233 -8.73 -3.15 18.15
CA ALA A 233 -7.41 -3.74 18.00
C ALA A 233 -7.49 -5.08 17.23
N ASP A 234 -6.69 -5.21 16.19
CA ASP A 234 -6.47 -6.49 15.50
C ASP A 234 -5.77 -7.49 16.45
N ASN A 235 -5.94 -8.79 16.22
CA ASN A 235 -5.45 -9.81 17.16
C ASN A 235 -3.94 -10.12 17.05
N ASP A 236 -3.17 -9.37 16.26
CA ASP A 236 -1.73 -9.57 16.14
C ASP A 236 -0.93 -8.77 17.20
N PRO A 237 0.32 -9.17 17.51
CA PRO A 237 1.13 -8.49 18.52
C PRO A 237 1.40 -7.01 18.23
N ALA A 238 1.55 -6.61 16.96
CA ALA A 238 1.84 -5.23 16.59
C ALA A 238 0.59 -4.35 16.74
N GLY A 239 -0.57 -4.82 16.28
CA GLY A 239 -1.86 -4.16 16.46
C GLY A 239 -2.21 -3.94 17.94
N LYS A 240 -2.01 -4.96 18.79
CA LYS A 240 -2.20 -4.87 20.25
C LYS A 240 -1.30 -3.83 20.90
N ALA A 241 0.00 -3.86 20.59
CA ALA A 241 0.96 -2.90 21.15
C ALA A 241 0.65 -1.46 20.70
N ALA A 242 0.21 -1.28 19.45
CA ALA A 242 -0.22 0.01 18.92
C ALA A 242 -1.46 0.55 19.63
N ALA A 243 -2.49 -0.30 19.80
CA ALA A 243 -3.70 0.06 20.54
C ALA A 243 -3.40 0.46 21.99
N ASP A 244 -2.57 -0.32 22.69
CA ASP A 244 -2.17 -0.02 24.07
C ASP A 244 -1.39 1.30 24.16
N THR A 245 -0.49 1.58 23.20
CA THR A 245 0.25 2.85 23.14
C THR A 245 -0.67 4.05 22.92
N CYS A 246 -1.63 3.92 21.99
CA CYS A 246 -2.63 4.95 21.73
C CYS A 246 -3.53 5.18 22.95
N ALA A 247 -3.98 4.10 23.58
CA ALA A 247 -4.84 4.14 24.75
C ALA A 247 -4.17 4.86 25.92
N GLN A 248 -2.89 4.56 26.18
CA GLN A 248 -2.11 5.25 27.21
C GLN A 248 -2.00 6.75 26.95
N ARG A 249 -1.76 7.16 25.69
CA ARG A 249 -1.70 8.58 25.32
C ARG A 249 -3.01 9.31 25.57
N TRP A 250 -4.12 8.72 25.14
CA TRP A 250 -5.45 9.31 25.28
C TRP A 250 -5.91 9.36 26.75
N ALA A 251 -5.67 8.29 27.51
CA ALA A 251 -5.95 8.27 28.95
C ALA A 251 -5.11 9.31 29.71
N ALA A 252 -3.84 9.48 29.35
CA ALA A 252 -2.98 10.51 29.94
C ALA A 252 -3.45 11.95 29.60
N ALA A 253 -4.17 12.13 28.50
CA ALA A 253 -4.82 13.39 28.13
C ALA A 253 -6.19 13.58 28.82
N GLY A 254 -6.65 12.61 29.62
CA GLY A 254 -7.90 12.70 30.38
C GLY A 254 -9.13 12.12 29.68
N ALA A 255 -8.97 11.45 28.54
CA ALA A 255 -10.08 10.80 27.84
C ALA A 255 -10.42 9.43 28.44
N GLU A 256 -11.70 9.04 28.35
CA GLU A 256 -12.12 7.67 28.54
C GLU A 256 -11.66 6.82 27.35
N VAL A 257 -11.07 5.65 27.59
CA VAL A 257 -10.59 4.78 26.52
C VAL A 257 -11.08 3.35 26.71
N TYR A 258 -11.66 2.81 25.65
CA TYR A 258 -12.08 1.41 25.56
C TYR A 258 -11.27 0.73 24.46
N VAL A 259 -10.65 -0.40 24.77
CA VAL A 259 -9.97 -1.22 23.75
C VAL A 259 -10.76 -2.51 23.57
N THR A 260 -11.39 -2.68 22.42
CA THR A 260 -12.06 -3.93 22.08
C THR A 260 -10.99 -4.89 21.58
N ARG A 261 -10.78 -5.99 22.31
CA ARG A 261 -9.83 -7.03 21.94
C ARG A 261 -10.58 -8.17 21.29
N GLN A 262 -10.18 -8.52 20.07
CA GLN A 262 -10.77 -9.64 19.34
C GLN A 262 -10.29 -10.98 19.96
N ALA A 263 -11.14 -12.01 19.93
CA ALA A 263 -10.75 -13.38 20.27
C ALA A 263 -10.00 -14.08 19.12
N GLU A 264 -10.32 -13.69 17.88
CA GLU A 264 -9.85 -14.21 16.58
C GLU A 264 -9.28 -13.07 15.73
N ASN A 265 -8.59 -13.34 14.61
CA ASN A 265 -7.68 -12.40 13.95
C ASN A 265 -8.27 -11.15 13.28
N ASP A 266 -9.59 -11.06 13.08
CA ASP A 266 -10.27 -9.89 12.50
C ASP A 266 -11.69 -9.73 13.09
N LEU A 267 -12.12 -8.51 13.45
CA LEU A 267 -13.48 -8.21 13.94
C LEU A 267 -14.55 -8.58 12.89
N ASN A 268 -14.14 -8.50 11.64
CA ASN A 268 -14.89 -8.91 10.47
C ASN A 268 -15.14 -10.43 10.44
N ASP A 269 -14.12 -11.22 10.73
CA ASP A 269 -14.22 -12.69 10.71
C ASP A 269 -15.12 -13.20 11.86
N VAL A 270 -15.13 -12.53 13.02
CA VAL A 270 -16.03 -12.87 14.14
C VAL A 270 -17.51 -12.65 13.78
N LEU A 271 -17.84 -11.61 13.00
CA LEU A 271 -19.21 -11.39 12.52
C LEU A 271 -19.62 -12.43 11.46
N MET A 272 -18.68 -12.90 10.64
CA MET A 272 -18.91 -13.96 9.65
C MET A 272 -19.27 -15.31 10.30
N GLU A 273 -18.72 -15.62 11.48
CA GLU A 273 -18.99 -16.89 12.18
C GLU A 273 -20.31 -16.90 12.95
N VAL A 274 -20.75 -15.79 13.52
CA VAL A 274 -22.01 -15.71 14.30
C VAL A 274 -23.25 -15.77 13.39
N ALA A 275 -23.09 -15.51 12.09
CA ALA A 275 -24.16 -15.51 11.10
C ALA A 275 -24.27 -16.82 10.28
N ALA A 276 -23.43 -17.82 10.54
CA ALA A 276 -23.45 -19.15 9.92
C ALA A 276 -24.26 -20.15 10.77
#